data_AF-A0AAI8IQ93-F1
#
_entry.id   AF-A0AAI8IQ93-F1
#
_cell.length_a   1.000
_cell.length_b   1.000
_cell.length_c   1.000
_cell.angle_alpha   90.00
_cell.angle_beta   90.00
_cell.angle_gamma   90.00
#
_symmetry.space_group_name_H-M   'P 1'
#
loop_
_entity.id
_entity.type
_entity.pdbx_description
1 polymer ?
#
loop_
_entity_poly.entity_id
_entity_poly.type
_entity_poly.pdbx_seq_one_letter_code
_entity_poly.pdbx_strand_id
1 'polypeptide(L)'
;MTKQEFLTFISDQQKEGAVRFSLAFNSKGEIVIHWTNDEGLRVWRVLTGNRGKRPSHANRERMSNLRRWLCDARQGMGGDTPDPE
;
A
#
# COMPACT_ATOMS: atom_id res chain seq x y z
N MET A 1 -11.98 -5.12 1.29
CA MET A 1 -10.85 -5.00 0.37
C MET A 1 -10.27 -6.37 0.10
N THR A 2 -10.52 -6.91 -1.09
CA THR A 2 -9.92 -8.13 -1.62
C THR A 2 -8.54 -7.82 -2.23
N LYS A 3 -7.77 -8.87 -2.58
CA LYS A 3 -6.49 -8.70 -3.29
C LYS A 3 -6.69 -7.96 -4.62
N GLN A 4 -7.71 -8.35 -5.39
CA GLN A 4 -7.97 -7.76 -6.70
C GLN A 4 -8.31 -6.27 -6.59
N GLU A 5 -9.16 -5.89 -5.64
CA GLU A 5 -9.49 -4.48 -5.38
C GLU A 5 -8.25 -3.67 -5.01
N PHE A 6 -7.34 -4.23 -4.22
CA PHE A 6 -6.09 -3.57 -3.85
C PHE A 6 -5.16 -3.39 -5.05
N LEU A 7 -4.98 -4.44 -5.88
CA LEU A 7 -4.13 -4.36 -7.07
C LEU A 7 -4.68 -3.37 -8.11
N THR A 8 -6.00 -3.38 -8.33
CA THR A 8 -6.68 -2.39 -9.18
C THR A 8 -6.44 -0.98 -8.65
N PHE A 9 -6.61 -0.76 -7.34
CA PHE A 9 -6.31 0.53 -6.71
C PHE A 9 -4.88 1.00 -6.98
N ILE A 10 -3.87 0.14 -6.78
CA ILE A 10 -2.46 0.51 -7.05
C ILE A 10 -2.27 0.86 -8.52
N SER A 11 -2.79 0.04 -9.43
CA SER A 11 -2.68 0.27 -10.88
C SER A 11 -3.32 1.60 -11.29
N ASP A 12 -4.48 1.93 -10.76
CA ASP A 12 -5.16 3.18 -11.09
C ASP A 12 -4.38 4.39 -10.56
N GLN A 13 -3.84 4.32 -9.34
CA GLN A 13 -3.00 5.40 -8.81
C GLN A 13 -1.69 5.55 -9.61
N GLN A 14 -1.12 4.47 -10.12
CA GLN A 14 0.06 4.55 -11.00
C GLN A 14 -0.24 5.23 -12.34
N LYS A 15 -1.41 4.96 -12.94
CA LYS A 15 -1.85 5.68 -14.16
C LYS A 15 -2.02 7.17 -13.90
N GLU A 16 -2.29 7.56 -12.66
CA GLU A 16 -2.39 8.95 -12.19
C GLU A 16 -1.03 9.54 -11.73
N GLY A 17 0.10 8.86 -11.95
CA GLY A 17 1.43 9.38 -11.60
C GLY A 17 1.95 8.98 -10.23
N ALA A 18 1.38 7.96 -9.59
CA ALA A 18 1.91 7.45 -8.32
C ALA A 18 3.18 6.61 -8.53
N VAL A 19 4.28 7.03 -7.91
CA VAL A 19 5.59 6.42 -8.18
C VAL A 19 6.03 5.44 -7.09
N ARG A 20 5.84 5.79 -5.81
CA ARG A 20 6.36 5.02 -4.66
C ARG A 20 5.31 4.81 -3.61
N PHE A 21 4.88 3.57 -3.38
CA PHE A 21 3.89 3.23 -2.38
C PHE A 21 4.53 2.71 -1.09
N SER A 22 3.88 2.96 0.04
CA SER A 22 4.29 2.44 1.35
C SER A 22 3.11 2.30 2.29
N LEU A 23 3.18 1.30 3.18
CA LEU A 23 2.13 0.98 4.16
C LEU A 23 2.63 1.26 5.59
N ALA A 24 1.78 1.86 6.41
CA ALA A 24 2.08 2.15 7.81
C ALA A 24 0.83 2.05 8.69
N PHE A 25 1.03 1.97 10.01
CA PHE A 25 -0.04 2.23 10.97
C PHE A 25 -0.03 3.70 11.35
N ASN A 26 -1.20 4.34 11.44
CA ASN A 26 -1.32 5.65 12.07
C ASN A 26 -1.44 5.54 13.60
N SER A 27 -1.56 6.68 14.28
CA SER A 27 -1.71 6.77 15.74
C SER A 27 -2.99 6.13 16.30
N LYS A 28 -3.98 5.86 15.43
CA LYS A 28 -5.21 5.13 15.77
C LYS A 28 -5.09 3.63 15.51
N GLY A 29 -3.97 3.15 14.98
CA GLY A 29 -3.77 1.74 14.61
C GLY A 29 -4.50 1.32 13.33
N GLU A 30 -4.89 2.29 12.51
CA GLU A 30 -5.45 2.07 11.18
C GLU A 30 -4.33 1.86 10.18
N ILE A 31 -4.58 1.04 9.16
CA ILE A 31 -3.63 0.86 8.07
C ILE A 31 -3.79 2.02 7.09
N VAL A 32 -2.69 2.71 6.83
CA VAL A 32 -2.60 3.79 5.86
C VAL A 32 -1.66 3.37 4.75
N ILE A 33 -2.07 3.60 3.51
CA ILE A 33 -1.18 3.57 2.35
C ILE A 33 -0.86 5.01 1.95
N HIS A 34 0.39 5.26 1.58
CA HIS A 34 0.82 6.55 1.08
C HIS A 34 1.72 6.39 -0.14
N TRP A 35 1.68 7.38 -1.02
CA TRP A 35 2.52 7.44 -2.21
C TRP A 35 2.89 8.87 -2.59
N THR A 36 3.87 9.01 -3.47
CA THR A 36 4.25 10.29 -4.07
C THR A 36 3.63 10.42 -5.46
N ASN A 37 3.01 11.57 -5.76
CA ASN A 37 2.50 11.90 -7.09
C ASN A 37 3.57 12.59 -7.95
N ASP A 38 3.24 12.89 -9.21
CA ASP A 38 4.17 13.55 -10.17
C ASP A 38 4.64 14.94 -9.70
N GLU A 39 3.86 15.63 -8.86
CA GLU A 39 4.22 16.93 -8.26
C GLU A 39 5.16 16.79 -7.05
N GLY A 40 5.55 15.56 -6.69
CA GLY A 40 6.38 15.28 -5.52
C GLY A 40 5.62 15.32 -4.19
N LEU A 41 4.30 15.52 -4.21
CA LEU A 41 3.46 15.56 -3.01
C LEU A 41 3.17 14.15 -2.52
N ARG A 42 3.24 13.98 -1.19
CA ARG A 42 2.83 12.73 -0.54
C ARG A 42 1.32 12.71 -0.35
N VAL A 43 0.67 11.78 -1.04
CA VAL A 43 -0.75 11.47 -0.92
C VAL A 43 -0.91 10.24 -0.03
N TRP A 44 -2.03 10.15 0.68
CA TRP A 44 -2.33 9.00 1.54
C TRP A 44 -3.81 8.65 1.57
N ARG A 45 -4.12 7.41 1.95
CA ARG A 45 -5.48 6.91 2.16
C ARG A 45 -5.51 5.90 3.30
N VAL A 46 -6.55 5.99 4.14
CA VAL A 46 -6.84 4.99 5.16
C VAL A 46 -7.50 3.78 4.50
N LEU A 47 -6.94 2.60 4.71
CA LEU A 47 -7.44 1.33 4.13
C LEU A 47 -8.33 0.55 5.09
N THR A 48 -8.18 0.76 6.39
CA THR A 48 -8.94 0.04 7.42
C THR A 48 -9.33 0.96 8.55
N GLY A 49 -10.48 0.68 9.18
CA GLY A 49 -10.79 1.24 10.50
C GLY A 49 -10.10 0.47 11.63
N ASN A 50 -10.02 1.07 12.82
CA ASN A 50 -9.58 0.39 14.04
C ASN A 50 -10.42 0.85 15.24
N ARG A 51 -10.88 -0.10 16.06
CA ARG A 51 -11.52 0.22 17.35
C ARG A 51 -10.45 0.21 18.44
N GLY A 52 -9.84 1.36 18.72
CA GLY A 52 -8.86 1.54 19.79
C GLY A 52 -7.68 2.43 19.40
N LYS A 53 -6.69 2.53 20.29
CA LYS A 53 -5.48 3.36 20.10
C LYS A 53 -4.27 2.58 19.55
N ARG A 54 -4.40 1.27 19.31
CA ARG A 54 -3.32 0.38 18.84
C ARG A 54 -3.83 -0.53 17.74
N PRO A 55 -2.99 -0.97 16.78
CA PRO A 55 -3.40 -1.93 15.77
C PRO A 55 -3.99 -3.19 16.39
N SER A 56 -5.25 -3.49 16.07
CA SER A 56 -5.90 -4.76 16.44
C SER A 56 -5.17 -5.96 15.82
N HIS A 57 -5.39 -7.16 16.37
CA HIS A 57 -4.85 -8.39 15.80
C HIS A 57 -5.22 -8.54 14.31
N ALA A 58 -6.50 -8.32 13.99
CA ALA A 58 -6.98 -8.33 12.62
C ALA A 58 -6.27 -7.30 11.71
N ASN A 59 -5.95 -6.11 12.22
CA ASN A 59 -5.19 -5.13 11.43
C ASN A 59 -3.71 -5.51 11.26
N ARG A 60 -3.11 -6.23 12.21
CA ARG A 60 -1.75 -6.78 12.05
C ARG A 60 -1.70 -7.86 10.97
N GLU A 61 -2.66 -8.78 10.97
CA GLU A 61 -2.78 -9.80 9.92
C GLU A 61 -3.05 -9.19 8.54
N ARG A 62 -3.98 -8.22 8.47
CA ARG A 62 -4.25 -7.49 7.22
C ARG A 62 -3.03 -6.75 6.70
N MET A 63 -2.21 -6.15 7.58
CA MET A 63 -0.97 -5.49 7.19
C MET A 63 -0.01 -6.46 6.49
N SER A 64 0.14 -7.69 6.99
CA SER A 64 0.97 -8.72 6.35
C SER A 64 0.47 -9.06 4.94
N ASN A 65 -0.84 -9.23 4.77
CA ASN A 65 -1.44 -9.50 3.46
C ASN A 65 -1.25 -8.31 2.49
N LEU A 66 -1.52 -7.08 2.93
CA LEU A 66 -1.36 -5.88 2.10
C LEU A 66 0.09 -5.66 1.68
N ARG A 67 1.06 -5.94 2.55
CA ARG A 67 2.49 -5.90 2.19
C ARG A 67 2.84 -6.89 1.10
N ARG A 68 2.35 -8.13 1.21
CA ARG A 68 2.54 -9.14 0.17
C ARG A 68 1.92 -8.71 -1.15
N TRP A 69 0.69 -8.21 -1.13
CA TRP A 69 0.02 -7.74 -2.35
C TRP A 69 0.69 -6.52 -2.96
N LEU A 70 1.27 -5.63 -2.14
CA LEU A 70 2.06 -4.51 -2.64
C LEU A 70 3.35 -4.98 -3.33
N CYS A 71 4.00 -6.03 -2.81
CA CYS A 71 5.11 -6.67 -3.51
C CYS A 71 4.66 -7.31 -4.83
N ASP A 72 3.52 -8.01 -4.83
CA ASP A 72 2.96 -8.63 -6.04
C ASP A 72 2.65 -7.57 -7.12
N ALA A 73 2.12 -6.40 -6.73
CA ALA A 73 1.89 -5.29 -7.64
C ALA A 73 3.22 -4.85 -8.29
N ARG A 74 4.29 -4.70 -7.50
CA ARG A 74 5.62 -4.32 -7.98
C ARG A 74 6.24 -5.33 -8.94
N GLN A 75 5.99 -6.62 -8.77
CA GLN A 75 6.51 -7.67 -9.67
C GLN A 75 5.87 -7.66 -11.06
N GLY A 76 4.72 -6.99 -11.24
CA GLY A 76 4.11 -6.74 -12.55
C GLY A 76 4.43 -5.37 -13.16
N MET A 77 5.21 -4.55 -12.44
CA MET A 77 5.57 -3.18 -12.83
C MET A 77 7.02 -3.20 -13.29
N GLY A 78 7.27 -3.11 -14.59
CA GLY A 78 8.60 -3.12 -15.18
C GLY A 78 9.49 -2.04 -14.56
N GLY A 79 10.45 -2.45 -13.73
CA GLY A 79 11.40 -1.59 -13.05
C GLY A 79 11.72 -2.15 -11.67
N ASP A 80 12.95 -2.64 -11.50
CA ASP A 80 13.50 -3.29 -10.29
C ASP A 80 13.32 -4.80 -10.17
N THR A 81 13.54 -5.57 -11.24
CA THR A 81 14.31 -6.81 -11.06
C THR A 81 15.79 -6.40 -11.03
N PRO A 82 16.50 -6.47 -9.89
CA PRO A 82 17.95 -6.42 -9.94
C PRO A 82 18.40 -7.62 -10.79
N ASP A 83 19.27 -7.36 -11.77
CA ASP A 83 19.90 -8.43 -12.53
C ASP A 83 20.58 -9.39 -11.55
N PRO A 84 20.33 -10.71 -11.66
CA PRO A 84 21.16 -11.66 -10.94
C PRO A 84 22.58 -11.59 -11.53
N GLU A 85 23.55 -11.19 -10.71
CA GLU A 85 24.98 -11.35 -11.00
C GLU A 85 25.34 -12.81 -11.30
#